data_AF-A0A6L2PQG7-F1
#
_entry.id   AF-A0A6L2PQG7-F1
#
_cell.length_a   1.000
_cell.length_b   1.000
_cell.length_c   1.000
_cell.angle_alpha   90.00
_cell.angle_beta   90.00
_cell.angle_gamma   90.00
#
_symmetry.space_group_name_H-M   'P 1'
#
loop_
_entity.id
_entity.type
_entity.pdbx_description
1 polymer ?
#
loop_
_entity_poly.entity_id
_entity_poly.type
_entity_poly.pdbx_seq_one_letter_code
_entity_poly.pdbx_strand_id
1 'polypeptide(L)'
;MWNTHHRPAVVVDTCKKSLRNLGLDYVDLYLIHWPFGFKEDEDGLPKDENGQLILSDVDYVDTWKAMEECVELGLTKSIGLSNFNSEQIQRVLDVAAIRPVVNQVECHPYLNQNNLIEFCRNQGIWITAYSPFAGPTSIAPLHKGDTPEPLQDPKIKELADKYGKTPAQIILRYL
;
A
#
# COMPACT_ATOMS: atom_id res chain seq x y z
N MET A 1 -5.17 -7.93 -1.95
CA MET A 1 -4.68 -9.31 -1.78
C MET A 1 -3.58 -9.31 -0.72
N TRP A 2 -3.62 -10.26 0.25
CA TRP A 2 -2.65 -10.37 1.36
C TRP A 2 -1.52 -11.35 1.03
N ASN A 3 -0.37 -11.21 1.70
CA ASN A 3 0.90 -11.85 1.36
C ASN A 3 0.85 -13.39 1.25
N THR A 4 -0.06 -14.07 1.96
CA THR A 4 -0.26 -15.53 1.82
C THR A 4 -1.00 -15.96 0.55
N HIS A 5 -1.36 -15.03 -0.34
CA HIS A 5 -2.17 -15.28 -1.54
C HIS A 5 -1.52 -14.73 -2.83
N HIS A 6 -0.19 -14.71 -2.89
CA HIS A 6 0.55 -14.22 -4.06
C HIS A 6 0.54 -15.17 -5.26
N ARG A 7 0.33 -16.47 -5.06
CA ARG A 7 0.35 -17.44 -6.16
C ARG A 7 -0.75 -17.10 -7.18
N PRO A 8 -0.44 -17.01 -8.49
CA PRO A 8 -1.40 -16.60 -9.51
C PRO A 8 -2.74 -17.34 -9.45
N ALA A 9 -2.69 -18.66 -9.23
CA ALA A 9 -3.85 -19.53 -9.17
C ALA A 9 -4.84 -19.21 -8.03
N VAL A 10 -4.47 -18.43 -7.01
CA VAL A 10 -5.37 -18.10 -5.88
C VAL A 10 -5.83 -16.64 -5.87
N VAL A 11 -5.28 -15.78 -6.74
CA VAL A 11 -5.56 -14.33 -6.70
C VAL A 11 -7.03 -14.02 -6.95
N VAL A 12 -7.62 -14.59 -8.01
CA VAL A 12 -9.04 -14.41 -8.37
C VAL A 12 -9.96 -14.89 -7.25
N ASP A 13 -9.70 -16.08 -6.70
CA ASP A 13 -10.51 -16.64 -5.61
C ASP A 13 -10.39 -15.83 -4.32
N THR A 14 -9.22 -15.24 -4.07
CA THR A 14 -9.00 -14.31 -2.96
C THR A 14 -9.81 -13.03 -3.14
N CYS A 15 -9.84 -12.47 -4.36
CA CYS A 15 -10.67 -11.32 -4.68
C CYS A 15 -12.17 -11.64 -4.47
N LYS A 16 -12.65 -12.77 -5.01
CA LYS A 16 -14.04 -13.25 -4.80
C LYS A 16 -14.37 -13.48 -3.33
N LYS A 17 -13.42 -13.99 -2.53
CA LYS A 17 -13.60 -14.16 -1.07
C LYS A 17 -13.77 -12.79 -0.39
N SER A 18 -12.95 -11.80 -0.73
CA SER A 18 -13.12 -10.43 -0.22
C SER A 18 -14.49 -9.83 -0.60
N LEU A 19 -14.92 -10.01 -1.85
CA LEU A 19 -16.23 -9.54 -2.32
C LEU A 19 -17.40 -10.17 -1.57
N ARG A 20 -17.37 -11.50 -1.37
CA ARG A 20 -18.38 -12.20 -0.55
C ARG A 20 -18.42 -11.66 0.88
N ASN A 21 -17.26 -11.43 1.50
CA ASN A 21 -17.19 -10.90 2.86
C ASN A 21 -17.71 -9.46 2.96
N LEU A 22 -17.51 -8.65 1.92
CA LEU A 22 -18.01 -7.27 1.84
C LEU A 22 -19.49 -7.20 1.45
N GLY A 23 -20.07 -8.29 0.92
CA GLY A 23 -21.42 -8.28 0.36
C GLY A 23 -21.53 -7.45 -0.93
N LEU A 24 -20.45 -7.39 -1.72
CA LEU A 24 -20.35 -6.60 -2.95
C LEU A 24 -20.13 -7.50 -4.17
N ASP A 25 -20.63 -7.05 -5.33
CA ASP A 25 -20.36 -7.71 -6.61
C ASP A 25 -18.99 -7.32 -7.20
N TYR A 26 -18.51 -6.12 -6.87
CA TYR A 26 -17.20 -5.60 -7.28
C TYR A 26 -16.63 -4.59 -6.25
N VAL A 27 -15.33 -4.29 -6.36
CA VAL A 27 -14.70 -3.14 -5.67
C VAL A 27 -14.12 -2.16 -6.68
N ASP A 28 -14.06 -0.87 -6.35
CA ASP A 28 -13.48 0.11 -7.26
C ASP A 28 -11.96 -0.06 -7.45
N LEU A 29 -11.26 -0.52 -6.42
CA LEU A 29 -9.81 -0.69 -6.40
C LEU A 29 -9.38 -1.94 -5.62
N TYR A 30 -8.53 -2.76 -6.22
CA TYR A 30 -7.91 -3.93 -5.58
C TYR A 30 -6.38 -3.85 -5.65
N LEU A 31 -5.70 -3.98 -4.51
CA LEU A 31 -4.25 -3.77 -4.40
C LEU A 31 -3.51 -5.07 -4.07
N ILE A 32 -2.30 -5.23 -4.62
CA ILE A 32 -1.27 -6.10 -4.02
C ILE A 32 -0.78 -5.40 -2.75
N HIS A 33 -0.96 -6.01 -1.57
CA HIS A 33 -0.71 -5.31 -0.30
C HIS A 33 0.79 -5.09 -0.03
N TRP A 34 1.66 -6.03 -0.40
CA TRP A 34 3.11 -5.90 -0.29
C TRP A 34 3.81 -6.56 -1.48
N PRO A 35 5.03 -6.14 -1.85
CA PRO A 35 5.80 -6.71 -2.96
C PRO A 35 6.53 -8.01 -2.58
N PHE A 36 6.00 -8.80 -1.64
CA PHE A 36 6.57 -10.09 -1.24
C PHE A 36 5.48 -11.02 -0.71
N GLY A 37 5.63 -12.31 -0.98
CA GLY A 37 4.71 -13.35 -0.53
C GLY A 37 5.15 -14.02 0.77
N PHE A 38 4.19 -14.57 1.49
CA PHE A 38 4.39 -15.56 2.54
C PHE A 38 3.96 -16.94 2.05
N LYS A 39 4.43 -17.99 2.71
CA LYS A 39 3.90 -19.34 2.51
C LYS A 39 2.37 -19.32 2.65
N GLU A 40 1.67 -20.04 1.79
CA GLU A 40 0.21 -20.11 1.88
C GLU A 40 -0.21 -20.75 3.20
N ASP A 41 -1.05 -20.04 3.95
CA ASP A 41 -1.51 -20.42 5.28
C ASP A 41 -2.79 -19.65 5.64
N GLU A 42 -3.63 -20.22 6.50
CA GLU A 42 -4.87 -19.61 6.97
C GLU A 42 -4.63 -18.49 8.00
N ASP A 43 -3.57 -18.60 8.81
CA ASP A 43 -3.24 -17.65 9.87
C ASP A 43 -2.67 -16.31 9.34
N GLY A 44 -2.34 -16.24 8.05
CA GLY A 44 -1.88 -15.02 7.39
C GLY A 44 -0.44 -14.58 7.73
N LEU A 45 0.15 -15.15 8.78
CA LEU A 45 1.52 -14.90 9.25
C LEU A 45 2.21 -16.23 9.58
N PRO A 46 2.49 -17.07 8.56
CA PRO A 46 3.08 -18.38 8.77
C PRO A 46 4.46 -18.24 9.40
N LYS A 47 4.71 -18.99 10.48
CA LYS A 47 5.99 -18.97 11.20
C LYS A 47 6.65 -20.34 11.24
N ASP A 48 7.97 -20.36 11.20
CA ASP A 48 8.76 -21.57 11.45
C ASP A 48 8.81 -21.92 12.95
N GLU A 49 9.51 -23.01 13.28
CA GLU A 49 9.69 -23.46 14.67
C GLU A 49 10.38 -22.42 15.57
N ASN A 50 11.08 -21.44 14.99
CA ASN A 50 11.77 -20.36 15.69
C ASN A 50 10.93 -19.07 15.77
N GLY A 51 9.70 -19.09 15.26
CA GLY A 51 8.81 -17.92 15.22
C GLY A 51 9.11 -16.92 14.10
N GLN A 52 9.98 -17.26 13.15
CA GLN A 52 10.31 -16.41 11.99
C GLN A 52 9.29 -16.60 10.86
N LEU A 53 8.96 -15.51 10.16
CA LEU A 53 8.01 -15.56 9.04
C LEU A 53 8.54 -16.41 7.89
N ILE A 54 7.71 -17.31 7.36
CA ILE A 54 8.05 -18.15 6.21
C ILE A 54 7.66 -17.42 4.92
N LEU A 55 8.65 -17.05 4.13
CA LEU A 55 8.47 -16.35 2.87
C LEU A 55 8.06 -17.32 1.74
N SER A 56 7.47 -16.76 0.68
CA SER A 56 7.22 -17.43 -0.59
C SER A 56 8.14 -16.86 -1.68
N ASP A 57 8.60 -17.73 -2.58
CA ASP A 57 9.41 -17.35 -3.74
C ASP A 57 8.57 -16.86 -4.93
N VAL A 58 7.26 -16.69 -4.77
CA VAL A 58 6.39 -16.16 -5.82
C VAL A 58 6.74 -14.70 -6.10
N ASP A 59 7.13 -14.40 -7.34
CA ASP A 59 7.37 -13.04 -7.79
C ASP A 59 6.05 -12.27 -7.93
N TYR A 60 6.01 -11.05 -7.40
CA TYR A 60 4.83 -10.18 -7.50
C TYR A 60 4.49 -9.80 -8.95
N VAL A 61 5.43 -9.95 -9.88
CA VAL A 61 5.20 -9.77 -11.32
C VAL A 61 4.23 -10.84 -11.86
N ASP A 62 4.32 -12.09 -11.38
CA ASP A 62 3.39 -13.14 -11.77
C ASP A 62 2.04 -12.97 -11.07
N THR A 63 2.06 -12.51 -9.81
CA THR A 63 0.85 -12.08 -9.11
C THR A 63 0.11 -10.97 -9.87
N TRP A 64 0.84 -10.01 -10.44
CA TRP A 64 0.25 -8.90 -11.19
C TRP A 64 -0.56 -9.38 -12.39
N LYS A 65 -0.05 -10.34 -13.16
CA LYS A 65 -0.78 -10.92 -14.30
C LYS A 65 -2.13 -11.50 -13.88
N ALA A 66 -2.21 -12.13 -12.70
CA ALA A 66 -3.48 -12.64 -12.16
C ALA A 66 -4.38 -11.54 -11.58
N MET A 67 -3.83 -10.38 -11.18
CA MET A 67 -4.63 -9.22 -10.83
C MET A 67 -5.35 -8.64 -12.06
N GLU A 68 -4.74 -8.70 -13.24
CA GLU A 68 -5.34 -8.26 -14.50
C GLU A 68 -6.61 -9.08 -14.83
N GLU A 69 -6.58 -10.39 -14.60
CA GLU A 69 -7.76 -11.27 -14.74
C GLU A 69 -8.92 -10.84 -13.83
N CYS A 70 -8.63 -10.29 -12.64
CA CYS A 70 -9.69 -9.79 -11.74
C CYS A 70 -10.44 -8.60 -12.36
N VAL A 71 -9.77 -7.79 -13.19
CA VAL A 71 -10.41 -6.70 -13.95
C VAL A 71 -11.25 -7.26 -15.08
N GLU A 72 -10.71 -8.21 -15.85
CA GLU A 72 -11.40 -8.84 -16.99
C GLU A 72 -12.69 -9.55 -16.56
N LEU A 73 -12.67 -10.19 -15.39
CA LEU A 73 -13.84 -10.82 -14.77
C LEU A 73 -14.82 -9.84 -14.13
N GLY A 74 -14.52 -8.53 -14.13
CA GLY A 74 -15.37 -7.48 -13.57
C GLY A 74 -15.41 -7.44 -12.03
N LEU A 75 -14.49 -8.14 -11.35
CA LEU A 75 -14.42 -8.20 -9.88
C LEU A 75 -13.88 -6.90 -9.28
N THR A 76 -13.10 -6.15 -10.05
CA THR A 76 -12.60 -4.83 -9.67
C THR A 76 -12.60 -3.87 -10.87
N LYS A 77 -12.83 -2.58 -10.63
CA LYS A 77 -12.73 -1.55 -11.69
C LYS A 77 -11.29 -1.17 -11.99
N SER A 78 -10.45 -1.14 -10.96
CA SER A 78 -9.03 -0.78 -11.07
C SER A 78 -8.16 -1.69 -10.22
N ILE A 79 -6.89 -1.80 -10.59
CA ILE A 79 -5.86 -2.52 -9.82
C ILE A 79 -4.67 -1.64 -9.54
N GLY A 80 -3.98 -1.91 -8.43
CA GLY A 80 -2.83 -1.13 -8.00
C GLY A 80 -1.92 -1.85 -7.03
N LEU A 81 -1.01 -1.08 -6.47
CA LEU A 81 0.10 -1.53 -5.64
C LEU A 81 -0.01 -0.91 -4.24
N SER A 82 0.63 -1.55 -3.26
CA SER A 82 0.83 -0.98 -1.94
C SER A 82 2.20 -1.38 -1.41
N ASN A 83 2.92 -0.43 -0.83
CA ASN A 83 4.27 -0.61 -0.31
C ASN A 83 5.34 -0.96 -1.37
N PHE A 84 5.13 -0.59 -2.63
CA PHE A 84 6.12 -0.80 -3.69
C PHE A 84 7.06 0.40 -3.80
N ASN A 85 8.35 0.12 -3.99
CA ASN A 85 9.36 1.13 -4.36
C ASN A 85 9.42 1.35 -5.88
N SER A 86 10.17 2.35 -6.35
CA SER A 86 10.24 2.70 -7.78
C SER A 86 10.76 1.57 -8.67
N GLU A 87 11.74 0.79 -8.22
CA GLU A 87 12.29 -0.33 -9.00
C GLU A 87 11.24 -1.45 -9.16
N GLN A 88 10.52 -1.78 -8.09
CA GLN A 88 9.47 -2.80 -8.12
C GLN A 88 8.29 -2.36 -8.98
N ILE A 89 7.90 -1.08 -8.92
CA ILE A 89 6.87 -0.52 -9.81
C ILE A 89 7.32 -0.62 -11.27
N GLN A 90 8.58 -0.28 -11.58
CA GLN A 90 9.09 -0.38 -12.95
C GLN A 90 9.00 -1.82 -13.49
N ARG A 91 9.37 -2.82 -12.68
CA ARG A 91 9.24 -4.24 -13.06
C ARG A 91 7.79 -4.64 -13.40
N VAL A 92 6.80 -4.09 -12.69
CA VAL A 92 5.39 -4.30 -13.01
C VAL A 92 5.02 -3.61 -14.32
N LEU A 93 5.43 -2.35 -14.49
CA LEU A 93 5.16 -1.56 -15.69
C LEU A 93 5.72 -2.19 -16.97
N ASP A 94 6.86 -2.87 -16.88
CA ASP A 94 7.51 -3.53 -18.02
C ASP A 94 6.71 -4.71 -18.57
N VAL A 95 5.79 -5.30 -17.78
CA VAL A 95 4.99 -6.46 -18.19
C VAL A 95 3.49 -6.23 -18.22
N ALA A 96 3.01 -5.12 -17.64
CA ALA A 96 1.59 -4.88 -17.41
C ALA A 96 0.81 -4.64 -18.73
N ALA A 97 -0.23 -5.44 -18.94
CA ALA A 97 -1.26 -5.16 -19.94
C ALA A 97 -2.25 -4.09 -19.42
N ILE A 98 -2.57 -4.13 -18.13
CA ILE A 98 -3.34 -3.09 -17.43
C ILE A 98 -2.39 -2.42 -16.44
N ARG A 99 -2.12 -1.12 -16.63
CA ARG A 99 -1.19 -0.37 -15.76
C ARG A 99 -1.78 -0.19 -14.35
N PRO A 100 -0.95 -0.25 -13.28
CA PRO A 100 -1.40 0.10 -11.94
C PRO A 100 -1.85 1.56 -11.89
N VAL A 101 -3.01 1.83 -11.28
CA VAL A 101 -3.52 3.21 -11.19
C VAL A 101 -3.09 3.93 -9.90
N VAL A 102 -2.74 3.16 -8.86
CA VAL A 102 -2.42 3.65 -7.51
C VAL A 102 -1.23 2.87 -6.96
N ASN A 103 -0.36 3.56 -6.21
CA ASN A 103 0.52 2.95 -5.21
C ASN A 103 0.19 3.55 -3.83
N GLN A 104 -0.27 2.72 -2.90
CA GLN A 104 -0.59 3.12 -1.53
C GLN A 104 0.63 2.94 -0.63
N VAL A 105 1.13 4.01 0.01
CA VAL A 105 2.37 3.99 0.82
C VAL A 105 2.23 4.86 2.06
N GLU A 106 3.10 4.62 3.05
CA GLU A 106 3.22 5.51 4.20
C GLU A 106 3.66 6.88 3.72
N CYS A 107 2.87 7.92 4.00
CA CYS A 107 3.19 9.26 3.59
C CYS A 107 2.64 10.30 4.57
N HIS A 108 3.54 11.10 5.13
CA HIS A 108 3.25 12.15 6.11
C HIS A 108 4.41 13.16 6.12
N PRO A 109 4.34 14.31 6.83
CA PRO A 109 5.37 15.35 6.76
C PRO A 109 6.81 14.89 7.05
N TYR A 110 6.99 13.81 7.82
CA TYR A 110 8.32 13.27 8.15
C TYR A 110 8.77 12.13 7.23
N LEU A 111 7.87 11.61 6.39
CA LEU A 111 8.15 10.66 5.32
C LEU A 111 7.30 11.08 4.12
N ASN A 112 7.69 12.17 3.48
CA ASN A 112 6.86 12.84 2.47
C ASN A 112 6.80 12.13 1.11
N GLN A 113 7.64 11.11 0.89
CA GLN A 113 7.69 10.33 -0.35
C GLN A 113 7.94 11.16 -1.63
N ASN A 114 8.54 12.35 -1.55
CA ASN A 114 8.67 13.27 -2.71
C ASN A 114 9.20 12.60 -3.98
N ASN A 115 10.30 11.83 -3.88
CA ASN A 115 10.91 11.15 -5.02
C ASN A 115 9.98 10.06 -5.60
N LEU A 116 9.29 9.31 -4.75
CA LEU A 116 8.36 8.26 -5.17
C LEU A 116 7.08 8.85 -5.77
N ILE A 117 6.58 9.95 -5.22
CA ILE A 117 5.45 10.72 -5.76
C ILE A 117 5.79 11.24 -7.16
N GLU A 118 6.97 11.82 -7.34
CA GLU A 118 7.42 12.31 -8.65
C GLU A 118 7.55 11.17 -9.67
N PHE A 119 8.17 10.06 -9.28
CA PHE A 119 8.26 8.86 -10.11
C PHE A 119 6.87 8.35 -10.52
N CYS A 120 5.95 8.18 -9.57
CA CYS A 120 4.59 7.70 -9.83
C CYS A 120 3.81 8.66 -10.74
N ARG A 121 3.92 9.96 -10.50
CA ARG A 121 3.30 11.00 -11.34
C ARG A 121 3.76 10.91 -12.79
N ASN A 122 5.06 10.73 -13.04
CA ASN A 122 5.61 10.58 -14.38
C ASN A 122 5.12 9.31 -15.10
N GLN A 123 4.65 8.31 -14.35
CA GLN A 123 4.10 7.06 -14.87
C GLN A 123 2.57 7.05 -14.96
N GLY A 124 1.89 8.14 -14.54
CA GLY A 124 0.43 8.21 -14.47
C GLY A 124 -0.17 7.42 -13.29
N ILE A 125 0.60 7.18 -12.24
CA ILE A 125 0.20 6.43 -11.04
C ILE A 125 -0.06 7.43 -9.91
N TRP A 126 -1.21 7.32 -9.25
CA TRP A 126 -1.53 8.13 -8.08
C TRP A 126 -0.93 7.56 -6.80
N ILE A 127 -0.55 8.43 -5.87
CA ILE A 127 -0.17 8.02 -4.51
C ILE A 127 -1.37 8.13 -3.60
N THR A 128 -1.62 7.09 -2.81
CA THR A 128 -2.53 7.12 -1.67
C THR A 128 -1.71 7.04 -0.39
N ALA A 129 -1.79 8.08 0.44
CA ALA A 129 -1.09 8.12 1.72
C ALA A 129 -1.83 7.27 2.78
N TYR A 130 -1.19 6.24 3.33
CA TYR A 130 -1.60 5.65 4.60
C TYR A 130 -0.77 6.21 5.77
N SER A 131 -1.27 6.03 6.99
CA SER A 131 -0.69 6.61 8.22
C SER A 131 -0.33 8.10 8.07
N PRO A 132 -1.26 8.95 7.60
CA PRO A 132 -0.97 10.36 7.32
C PRO A 132 -0.54 11.15 8.56
N PHE A 133 -0.91 10.69 9.76
CA PHE A 133 -0.51 11.30 11.04
C PHE A 133 0.67 10.60 11.70
N ALA A 134 1.29 9.65 10.99
CA ALA A 134 2.09 8.59 11.56
C ALA A 134 1.33 7.72 12.59
N GLY A 135 2.04 6.80 13.23
CA GLY A 135 1.50 5.94 14.28
C GLY A 135 2.54 4.94 14.78
N PRO A 136 2.15 4.03 15.70
CA PRO A 136 3.05 3.06 16.33
C PRO A 136 3.76 2.14 15.33
N THR A 137 3.17 1.95 14.15
CA THR A 137 3.69 1.08 13.07
C THR A 137 4.39 1.87 11.96
N SER A 138 4.61 3.18 12.14
CA SER A 138 5.31 4.01 11.18
C SER A 138 6.74 3.53 10.99
N ILE A 139 7.16 3.38 9.73
CA ILE A 139 8.54 2.98 9.38
C ILE A 139 9.49 4.17 9.43
N ALA A 140 8.97 5.39 9.43
CA ALA A 140 9.78 6.58 9.63
C ALA A 140 10.48 6.49 11.00
N PRO A 141 11.68 7.07 11.16
CA PRO A 141 12.42 7.04 12.41
C PRO A 141 11.80 7.97 13.48
N LEU A 142 10.53 7.76 13.80
CA LEU A 142 9.71 8.61 14.68
C LEU A 142 9.97 8.43 16.17
N HIS A 143 10.95 7.60 16.53
CA HIS A 143 11.22 7.25 17.92
C HIS A 143 12.72 7.32 18.23
N LYS A 144 13.49 8.05 17.43
CA LYS A 144 14.90 8.37 17.74
C LYS A 144 14.96 9.74 18.43
N GLY A 145 15.32 9.72 19.72
CA GLY A 145 15.50 10.93 20.54
C GLY A 145 14.18 11.66 20.81
N ASP A 146 14.25 12.99 20.90
CA ASP A 146 13.14 13.88 21.27
C ASP A 146 12.26 14.30 20.09
N THR A 147 12.20 13.49 19.02
CA THR A 147 11.42 13.83 17.82
C THR A 147 9.92 13.70 18.12
N PRO A 148 9.13 14.78 18.09
CA PRO A 148 7.70 14.70 18.38
C PRO A 148 6.95 14.05 17.21
N GLU A 149 5.86 13.34 17.49
CA GLU A 149 4.94 12.89 16.44
C GLU A 149 4.43 14.07 15.59
N PRO A 150 4.05 13.86 14.31
CA PRO A 150 3.60 14.95 13.42
C PRO A 150 2.47 15.81 14.01
N LEU A 151 1.52 15.22 14.76
CA LEU A 151 0.44 15.98 15.41
C LEU A 151 0.93 16.89 16.54
N GLN A 152 2.09 16.59 17.12
CA GLN A 152 2.69 17.32 18.23
C GLN A 152 3.80 18.28 17.80
N ASP A 153 4.21 18.22 16.53
CA ASP A 153 5.24 19.07 15.95
C ASP A 153 4.95 20.57 16.17
N PRO A 154 5.92 21.34 16.73
CA PRO A 154 5.73 22.77 17.00
C PRO A 154 5.40 23.59 15.76
N LYS A 155 5.98 23.25 14.59
CA LYS A 155 5.72 23.98 13.34
C LYS A 155 4.33 23.69 12.81
N ILE A 156 3.86 22.45 12.93
CA ILE A 156 2.49 22.09 12.54
C ILE A 156 1.48 22.79 13.47
N LYS A 157 1.75 22.87 14.77
CA LYS A 157 0.92 23.65 15.72
C LYS A 157 0.90 25.14 15.41
N GLU A 158 2.05 25.73 15.10
CA GLU A 158 2.14 27.13 14.66
C GLU A 158 1.27 27.40 13.41
N LEU A 159 1.30 26.49 12.43
CA LEU A 159 0.46 26.58 11.23
C LEU A 159 -1.03 26.39 11.55
N ALA A 160 -1.35 25.48 12.48
CA ALA A 160 -2.70 25.23 12.95
C ALA A 160 -3.30 26.51 13.56
N ASP A 161 -2.56 27.18 14.44
CA ASP A 161 -2.96 28.46 15.06
C ASP A 161 -3.10 29.56 14.00
N LYS A 162 -2.12 29.69 13.10
CA LYS A 162 -2.13 30.69 12.01
C LYS A 162 -3.38 30.60 11.14
N TYR A 163 -3.84 29.39 10.82
CA TYR A 163 -4.99 29.17 9.92
C TYR A 163 -6.31 28.90 10.65
N GLY A 164 -6.33 28.89 11.99
CA GLY A 164 -7.52 28.52 12.77
C GLY A 164 -8.01 27.11 12.46
N LYS A 165 -7.09 26.16 12.33
CA LYS A 165 -7.34 24.74 12.00
C LYS A 165 -6.69 23.82 13.03
N THR A 166 -6.99 22.53 12.97
CA THR A 166 -6.30 21.53 13.80
C THR A 166 -5.00 21.07 13.13
N PRO A 167 -4.00 20.57 13.89
CA PRO A 167 -2.80 19.94 13.32
C PRO A 167 -3.13 18.84 12.29
N ALA A 168 -4.16 18.03 12.55
CA ALA A 168 -4.63 17.00 11.62
C ALA A 168 -5.12 17.59 10.29
N GLN A 169 -5.86 18.70 10.32
CA GLN A 169 -6.30 19.40 9.10
C GLN A 169 -5.12 19.99 8.33
N ILE A 170 -4.09 20.51 9.02
CA ILE A 170 -2.86 20.99 8.36
C ILE A 170 -2.16 19.84 7.64
N ILE A 171 -2.00 18.69 8.31
CA ILE A 171 -1.35 17.51 7.72
C ILE A 171 -2.13 16.97 6.51
N LEU A 172 -3.45 16.81 6.63
CA LEU A 172 -4.27 16.33 5.51
C LEU A 172 -4.32 17.30 4.33
N ARG A 173 -4.13 18.61 4.56
CA ARG A 173 -4.06 19.60 3.50
C ARG A 173 -2.67 19.69 2.84
N TYR A 174 -1.63 19.24 3.54
CA TYR A 174 -0.28 19.18 3.04
C TYR A 174 -0.09 18.04 2.03
N LEU A 175 -0.70 16.88 2.29
CA LEU A 175 -0.76 15.73 1.39
C LEU A 175 -1.59 16.05 0.14
#